data_AF-A0A936PQ35-F1
#
_entry.id   AF-A0A936PQ35-F1
#
_cell.length_a   1.000
_cell.length_b   1.000
_cell.length_c   1.000
_cell.angle_alpha   90.00
_cell.angle_beta   90.00
_cell.angle_gamma   90.00
#
_symmetry.space_group_name_H-M   'P 1'
#
loop_
_entity.id
_entity.type
_entity.pdbx_description
1 polymer ?
#
loop_
_entity_poly.entity_id
_entity_poly.type
_entity_poly.pdbx_seq_one_letter_code
_entity_poly.pdbx_strand_id
1 'polypeptide(L)'
;MDSLTQRLLVGLGLAVLVAGLAALWVVRPVKEAQLRPALVQLPGGNFMMGSSKATDPYAPRDDRLRPAEVSAFSLCETEVTQGQYEAVMGVDARQWHHDRSDDLPAHGVSFFKAVAYLNKLTELESEALVASGQDGLSVCYEVNGNDVVWVTGCTGYRLPTEAEWEYAARAGTTTPWSFGEDGSVAEQYAWVHIQASLGPRPVGRKKPNPWGLYDMHGNVMEWVWEESTNRRAEPTRVVRGGCFYNLARDIRSASWDRHWAHWGSPSDGFRCARGAGPFY
;
A
#
# COMPACT_ATOMS: atom_id res chain seq x y z
N MET A 1 71.62 -56.83 -25.39
CA MET A 1 70.77 -57.82 -24.72
C MET A 1 70.60 -57.35 -23.29
N ASP A 2 69.37 -57.00 -22.89
CA ASP A 2 68.82 -56.91 -21.51
C ASP A 2 69.61 -56.16 -20.42
N SER A 3 69.01 -55.60 -19.37
CA SER A 3 67.64 -55.25 -19.02
C SER A 3 67.75 -54.43 -17.73
N LEU A 4 66.96 -53.36 -17.63
CA LEU A 4 66.15 -52.97 -16.48
C LEU A 4 66.72 -52.96 -15.04
N THR A 5 66.30 -51.88 -14.37
CA THR A 5 65.94 -51.71 -12.93
C THR A 5 67.01 -51.01 -12.07
N GLN A 6 66.77 -50.03 -11.19
CA GLN A 6 65.82 -48.92 -10.98
C GLN A 6 66.30 -48.18 -9.69
N ARG A 7 65.90 -46.90 -9.51
CA ARG A 7 65.66 -46.16 -8.22
C ARG A 7 66.77 -45.26 -7.65
N LEU A 8 66.50 -43.94 -7.63
CA LEU A 8 66.00 -43.14 -6.47
C LEU A 8 65.84 -41.67 -6.94
N LEU A 9 64.59 -41.16 -7.07
CA LEU A 9 63.84 -40.29 -6.13
C LEU A 9 64.41 -38.87 -6.00
N VAL A 10 63.67 -37.75 -6.03
CA VAL A 10 62.32 -37.36 -6.47
C VAL A 10 62.38 -35.82 -6.52
N GLY A 11 61.91 -35.23 -7.61
CA GLY A 11 61.90 -33.78 -7.83
C GLY A 11 60.55 -33.14 -7.49
N LEU A 12 60.59 -31.84 -7.17
CA LEU A 12 59.47 -30.97 -6.79
C LEU A 12 58.28 -31.04 -7.76
N GLY A 13 57.06 -31.07 -7.20
CA GLY A 13 55.81 -30.79 -7.91
C GLY A 13 54.96 -29.80 -7.12
N LEU A 14 54.78 -28.59 -7.67
CA LEU A 14 53.80 -27.61 -7.21
C LEU A 14 52.38 -28.20 -7.28
N ALA A 15 51.60 -28.06 -6.21
CA ALA A 15 50.15 -28.23 -6.24
C ALA A 15 49.50 -26.85 -6.06
N VAL A 16 48.89 -26.34 -7.13
CA VAL A 16 48.01 -25.17 -7.11
C VAL A 16 46.64 -25.64 -6.60
N LEU A 17 46.27 -25.21 -5.39
CA LEU A 17 44.92 -25.39 -4.85
C LEU A 17 44.01 -24.31 -5.44
N VAL A 18 43.16 -24.70 -6.38
CA VAL A 18 42.01 -23.89 -6.81
C VAL A 18 40.94 -24.03 -5.74
N ALA A 19 40.80 -23.04 -4.86
CA ALA A 19 39.69 -22.95 -3.94
C ALA A 19 38.42 -22.54 -4.71
N GLY A 20 37.59 -23.51 -5.06
CA GLY A 20 36.23 -23.27 -5.51
C GLY A 20 35.40 -22.72 -4.35
N LEU A 21 35.07 -21.43 -4.38
CA LEU A 21 34.05 -20.84 -3.52
C LEU A 21 32.68 -21.27 -4.06
N ALA A 22 32.19 -22.42 -3.59
CA ALA A 22 30.77 -22.67 -3.59
C ALA A 22 30.15 -21.71 -2.56
N ALA A 23 29.60 -20.60 -3.05
CA ALA A 23 28.74 -19.73 -2.26
C ALA A 23 27.53 -20.57 -1.80
N LEU A 24 27.59 -21.06 -0.57
CA LEU A 24 26.47 -21.72 0.09
C LEU A 24 25.38 -20.69 0.31
N TRP A 25 24.42 -20.68 -0.61
CA TRP A 25 23.11 -20.05 -0.50
C TRP A 25 22.39 -20.63 0.72
N VAL A 26 22.54 -20.02 1.88
CA VAL A 26 21.78 -20.43 3.07
C VAL A 26 21.22 -19.20 3.78
N VAL A 27 19.89 -19.14 3.72
CA VAL A 27 18.91 -18.30 4.44
C VAL A 27 18.59 -16.92 3.88
N ARG A 28 17.50 -16.81 3.10
CA ARG A 28 16.44 -15.78 3.31
C ARG A 28 14.99 -16.23 3.02
N PRO A 29 14.52 -17.45 3.39
CA PRO A 29 13.11 -17.80 3.21
C PRO A 29 12.14 -17.05 4.14
N VAL A 30 12.62 -16.28 5.13
CA VAL A 30 11.76 -15.60 6.13
C VAL A 30 11.31 -14.21 5.69
N LYS A 31 12.08 -13.49 4.85
CA LYS A 31 11.70 -12.13 4.43
C LYS A 31 10.43 -12.14 3.59
N GLU A 32 10.27 -13.09 2.66
CA GLU A 32 9.16 -13.13 1.70
C GLU A 32 7.74 -13.18 2.31
N ALA A 33 7.57 -13.84 3.47
CA ALA A 33 6.29 -13.85 4.18
C ALA A 33 6.01 -12.54 4.95
N GLN A 34 7.06 -11.78 5.32
CA GLN A 34 6.95 -10.47 5.97
C GLN A 34 6.72 -9.32 4.97
N LEU A 35 6.86 -9.57 3.67
CA LEU A 35 6.73 -8.55 2.61
C LEU A 35 5.29 -8.29 2.18
N ARG A 36 4.35 -9.19 2.49
CA ARG A 36 2.99 -9.12 1.96
C ARG A 36 2.07 -8.39 2.93
N PRO A 37 1.46 -7.27 2.52
CA PRO A 37 0.34 -6.72 3.25
C PRO A 37 -0.76 -7.78 3.42
N ALA A 38 -1.33 -7.87 4.63
CA ALA A 38 -2.49 -8.70 4.86
C ALA A 38 -3.67 -8.14 4.07
N LEU A 39 -4.39 -9.00 3.34
CA LEU A 39 -5.53 -8.62 2.52
C LEU A 39 -6.83 -9.12 3.15
N VAL A 40 -7.82 -8.23 3.24
CA VAL A 40 -9.20 -8.55 3.59
C VAL A 40 -10.00 -8.68 2.31
N GLN A 41 -10.72 -9.81 2.14
CA GLN A 41 -11.64 -10.00 1.02
C GLN A 41 -12.96 -9.28 1.29
N LEU A 42 -13.32 -8.36 0.40
CA LEU A 42 -14.51 -7.54 0.51
C LEU A 42 -15.54 -8.01 -0.52
N PRO A 43 -16.81 -8.22 -0.12
CA PRO A 43 -17.87 -8.56 -1.06
C PRO A 43 -18.11 -7.37 -2.00
N GLY A 44 -18.50 -7.67 -3.24
CA GLY A 44 -19.05 -6.64 -4.12
C GLY A 44 -20.43 -6.21 -3.67
N GLY A 45 -20.84 -5.01 -4.04
CA GLY A 45 -22.17 -4.50 -3.71
C GLY A 45 -22.45 -3.09 -4.19
N ASN A 46 -23.67 -2.67 -3.93
CA ASN A 46 -24.17 -1.33 -4.22
C ASN A 46 -24.17 -0.48 -2.94
N PHE A 47 -23.80 0.79 -3.06
CA PHE A 47 -23.89 1.75 -1.97
C PHE A 47 -24.13 3.17 -2.47
N MET A 48 -24.44 4.08 -1.54
CA MET A 48 -24.48 5.51 -1.82
C MET A 48 -23.13 6.12 -1.44
N MET A 49 -22.37 6.53 -2.45
CA MET A 49 -21.09 7.23 -2.31
C MET A 49 -21.30 8.73 -2.10
N GLY A 50 -20.42 9.37 -1.34
CA GLY A 50 -20.47 10.79 -1.01
C GLY A 50 -21.29 11.07 0.23
N SER A 51 -21.58 12.34 0.49
CA SER A 51 -22.37 12.75 1.65
C SER A 51 -23.38 13.84 1.33
N SER A 52 -24.30 14.07 2.26
CA SER A 52 -25.25 15.17 2.23
C SER A 52 -25.50 15.66 3.65
N LYS A 53 -26.01 16.90 3.82
CA LYS A 53 -26.35 17.42 5.16
C LYS A 53 -27.37 16.56 5.93
N ALA A 54 -28.13 15.71 5.24
CA ALA A 54 -29.08 14.79 5.86
C ALA A 54 -28.41 13.52 6.42
N THR A 55 -27.31 13.08 5.82
CA THR A 55 -26.55 11.88 6.23
C THR A 55 -25.33 12.23 7.09
N ASP A 56 -24.88 13.47 6.99
CA ASP A 56 -23.64 13.93 7.59
C ASP A 56 -23.69 15.45 7.85
N PRO A 57 -23.74 15.88 9.12
CA PRO A 57 -23.82 17.30 9.46
C PRO A 57 -22.58 18.09 8.99
N TYR A 58 -21.45 17.42 8.78
CA TYR A 58 -20.19 18.01 8.33
C TYR A 58 -19.99 17.94 6.82
N ALA A 59 -20.93 17.35 6.06
CA ALA A 59 -20.84 17.27 4.60
C ALA A 59 -20.53 18.63 3.95
N PRO A 60 -19.55 18.72 3.04
CA PRO A 60 -19.33 19.91 2.23
C PRO A 60 -20.60 20.30 1.45
N ARG A 61 -20.73 21.59 1.09
CA ARG A 61 -21.93 22.09 0.38
C ARG A 61 -22.08 21.52 -1.02
N ASP A 62 -20.99 21.14 -1.65
CA ASP A 62 -20.86 20.66 -3.02
C ASP A 62 -20.79 19.13 -3.11
N ASP A 63 -20.63 18.42 -2.00
CA ASP A 63 -20.68 16.97 -1.96
C ASP A 63 -22.12 16.45 -2.13
N ARG A 64 -22.26 15.29 -2.78
CA ARG A 64 -23.56 14.72 -3.17
C ARG A 64 -23.53 13.20 -3.03
N LEU A 65 -24.63 12.65 -2.52
CA LEU A 65 -24.87 11.21 -2.57
C LEU A 65 -25.12 10.78 -4.02
N ARG A 66 -24.40 9.75 -4.46
CA ARG A 66 -24.54 9.12 -5.78
C ARG A 66 -24.52 7.60 -5.65
N PRO A 67 -25.33 6.84 -6.41
CA PRO A 67 -25.22 5.40 -6.43
C PRO A 67 -23.85 4.99 -7.01
N ALA A 68 -23.25 3.97 -6.43
CA ALA A 68 -22.03 3.35 -6.91
C ALA A 68 -22.10 1.83 -6.71
N GLU A 69 -21.52 1.10 -7.64
CA GLU A 69 -21.37 -0.35 -7.59
C GLU A 69 -19.88 -0.70 -7.54
N VAL A 70 -19.51 -1.64 -6.69
CA VAL A 70 -18.15 -2.17 -6.63
C VAL A 70 -18.20 -3.68 -6.78
N SER A 71 -17.30 -4.23 -7.60
CA SER A 71 -17.08 -5.68 -7.67
C SER A 71 -16.39 -6.18 -6.40
N ALA A 72 -16.40 -7.49 -6.16
CA ALA A 72 -15.60 -8.06 -5.07
C ALA A 72 -14.10 -7.81 -5.33
N PHE A 73 -13.39 -7.41 -4.28
CA PHE A 73 -11.97 -7.08 -4.33
C PHE A 73 -11.32 -7.35 -2.96
N SER A 74 -10.00 -7.37 -2.94
CA SER A 74 -9.23 -7.41 -1.71
C SER A 74 -8.64 -6.04 -1.41
N LEU A 75 -8.62 -5.65 -0.14
CA LEU A 75 -7.98 -4.43 0.33
C LEU A 75 -7.01 -4.75 1.45
N CYS A 76 -5.89 -4.04 1.53
CA CYS A 76 -4.97 -4.19 2.65
C CYS A 76 -5.67 -3.83 3.97
N GLU A 77 -5.48 -4.70 4.96
CA GLU A 77 -6.04 -4.57 6.31
C GLU A 77 -5.65 -3.23 6.97
N THR A 78 -4.42 -2.78 6.73
CA THR A 78 -3.84 -1.52 7.20
C THR A 78 -3.29 -0.70 6.03
N GLU A 79 -2.81 0.51 6.29
CA GLU A 79 -1.90 1.18 5.35
C GLU A 79 -0.62 0.35 5.15
N VAL A 80 0.04 0.55 4.00
CA VAL A 80 1.37 0.00 3.76
C VAL A 80 2.33 0.59 4.77
N THR A 81 3.09 -0.26 5.45
CA THR A 81 4.02 0.17 6.50
C THR A 81 5.39 0.57 5.94
N GLN A 82 6.19 1.32 6.72
CA GLN A 82 7.57 1.65 6.38
C GLN A 82 8.41 0.39 6.18
N GLY A 83 8.23 -0.64 7.03
CA GLY A 83 8.93 -1.91 6.92
C GLY A 83 8.57 -2.65 5.62
N GLN A 84 7.28 -2.71 5.27
CA GLN A 84 6.84 -3.29 3.99
C GLN A 84 7.39 -2.49 2.79
N TYR A 85 7.35 -1.16 2.84
CA TYR A 85 7.88 -0.31 1.78
C TYR A 85 9.37 -0.53 1.55
N GLU A 86 10.18 -0.42 2.61
CA GLU A 86 11.63 -0.60 2.54
C GLU A 86 12.00 -2.01 2.05
N ALA A 87 11.24 -3.01 2.45
CA ALA A 87 11.55 -4.37 2.11
C ALA A 87 11.19 -4.73 0.64
N VAL A 88 10.25 -4.02 0.02
CA VAL A 88 9.95 -4.12 -1.43
C VAL A 88 10.85 -3.23 -2.27
N MET A 89 11.06 -1.98 -1.86
CA MET A 89 11.74 -0.97 -2.67
C MET A 89 13.26 -0.92 -2.43
N GLY A 90 13.74 -1.54 -1.35
CA GLY A 90 15.14 -1.46 -0.92
C GLY A 90 15.56 -0.09 -0.39
N VAL A 91 14.61 0.84 -0.26
CA VAL A 91 14.82 2.21 0.21
C VAL A 91 13.68 2.64 1.12
N ASP A 92 13.97 3.55 2.04
CA ASP A 92 12.96 4.15 2.92
C ASP A 92 11.91 4.94 2.10
N ALA A 93 10.64 4.85 2.51
CA ALA A 93 9.53 5.58 1.91
C ALA A 93 9.69 7.11 2.06
N ARG A 94 10.29 7.54 3.18
CA ARG A 94 10.29 8.93 3.67
C ARG A 94 11.31 9.79 2.93
N GLN A 95 10.95 11.06 2.74
CA GLN A 95 11.86 12.09 2.21
C GLN A 95 12.36 13.07 3.29
N TRP A 96 11.57 13.33 4.35
CA TRP A 96 11.81 14.47 5.26
C TRP A 96 11.54 14.20 6.76
N HIS A 97 11.36 12.95 7.22
CA HIS A 97 10.96 12.64 8.60
C HIS A 97 11.92 11.72 9.34
N HIS A 98 12.05 11.91 10.65
CA HIS A 98 12.96 11.16 11.51
C HIS A 98 12.31 9.92 12.17
N ASP A 99 10.98 9.92 12.37
CA ASP A 99 10.25 8.83 13.05
C ASP A 99 10.26 7.53 12.21
N ARG A 100 11.04 6.54 12.66
CA ARG A 100 11.22 5.25 12.00
C ARG A 100 10.68 4.12 12.86
N SER A 101 9.84 3.29 12.27
CA SER A 101 9.42 2.01 12.83
C SER A 101 8.83 1.18 11.71
N ASP A 102 9.12 -0.11 11.69
CA ASP A 102 8.60 -1.03 10.67
C ASP A 102 7.06 -1.09 10.66
N ASP A 103 6.42 -0.76 11.79
CA ASP A 103 4.96 -0.76 11.95
C ASP A 103 4.31 0.60 11.65
N LEU A 104 5.07 1.69 11.46
CA LEU A 104 4.50 2.97 11.06
C LEU A 104 4.01 2.90 9.61
N PRO A 105 2.95 3.62 9.22
CA PRO A 105 2.59 3.74 7.81
C PRO A 105 3.75 4.37 7.03
N ALA A 106 3.97 3.89 5.82
CA ALA A 106 4.79 4.56 4.83
C ALA A 106 4.09 5.89 4.48
N HIS A 107 4.73 7.00 4.85
CA HIS A 107 4.17 8.35 4.70
C HIS A 107 5.20 9.30 4.06
N GLY A 108 4.75 10.44 3.52
CA GLY A 108 5.61 11.23 2.64
C GLY A 108 5.78 10.56 1.26
N VAL A 109 4.84 9.69 0.89
CA VAL A 109 4.87 8.91 -0.35
C VAL A 109 4.04 9.65 -1.39
N SER A 110 4.63 9.97 -2.53
CA SER A 110 3.89 10.53 -3.66
C SER A 110 3.07 9.44 -4.37
N PHE A 111 2.05 9.84 -5.14
CA PHE A 111 1.27 8.91 -5.95
C PHE A 111 2.16 8.01 -6.82
N PHE A 112 3.17 8.59 -7.49
CA PHE A 112 4.08 7.84 -8.34
C PHE A 112 4.94 6.83 -7.56
N LYS A 113 5.35 7.18 -6.33
CA LYS A 113 6.07 6.25 -5.45
C LYS A 113 5.18 5.10 -4.97
N ALA A 114 3.90 5.35 -4.73
CA ALA A 114 2.92 4.32 -4.40
C ALA A 114 2.71 3.37 -5.59
N VAL A 115 2.52 3.91 -6.80
CA VAL A 115 2.42 3.13 -8.05
C VAL A 115 3.67 2.27 -8.28
N ALA A 116 4.86 2.83 -8.10
CA ALA A 116 6.12 2.09 -8.23
C ALA A 116 6.23 0.93 -7.23
N TYR A 117 5.83 1.16 -5.98
CA TYR A 117 5.75 0.11 -4.96
C TYR A 117 4.80 -1.03 -5.38
N LEU A 118 3.61 -0.69 -5.87
CA LEU A 118 2.59 -1.68 -6.25
C LEU A 118 3.03 -2.55 -7.42
N ASN A 119 3.65 -1.95 -8.44
CA ASN A 119 4.27 -2.70 -9.53
C ASN A 119 5.40 -3.59 -9.02
N LYS A 120 6.29 -3.06 -8.16
CA LYS A 120 7.41 -3.84 -7.65
C LYS A 120 6.97 -5.02 -6.78
N LEU A 121 5.99 -4.80 -5.90
CA LEU A 121 5.38 -5.86 -5.10
C LEU A 121 4.74 -6.93 -6.00
N THR A 122 4.08 -6.51 -7.07
CA THR A 122 3.49 -7.43 -8.06
C THR A 122 4.56 -8.28 -8.74
N GLU A 123 5.66 -7.68 -9.22
CA GLU A 123 6.77 -8.40 -9.85
C GLU A 123 7.38 -9.44 -8.90
N LEU A 124 7.69 -9.04 -7.67
CA LEU A 124 8.29 -9.95 -6.67
C LEU A 124 7.36 -11.12 -6.34
N GLU A 125 6.05 -10.86 -6.19
CA GLU A 125 5.09 -11.93 -5.95
C GLU A 125 4.91 -12.82 -7.20
N SER A 126 4.90 -12.23 -8.40
CA SER A 126 4.83 -12.96 -9.67
C SER A 126 6.00 -13.93 -9.83
N GLU A 127 7.22 -13.47 -9.57
CA GLU A 127 8.43 -14.31 -9.60
C GLU A 127 8.33 -15.47 -8.61
N ALA A 128 7.86 -15.22 -7.39
CA ALA A 128 7.69 -16.26 -6.37
C ALA A 128 6.61 -17.30 -6.75
N LEU A 129 5.50 -16.86 -7.35
CA LEU A 129 4.44 -17.74 -7.85
C LEU A 129 4.95 -18.63 -8.99
N VAL A 130 5.62 -18.04 -9.97
CA VAL A 130 6.22 -18.76 -11.11
C VAL A 130 7.26 -19.77 -10.64
N ALA A 131 8.13 -19.38 -9.70
CA ALA A 131 9.11 -20.29 -9.09
C ALA A 131 8.45 -21.47 -8.36
N SER A 132 7.21 -21.29 -7.89
CA SER A 132 6.40 -22.31 -7.23
C SER A 132 5.50 -23.12 -8.19
N GLY A 133 5.63 -22.91 -9.51
CA GLY A 133 4.83 -23.61 -10.53
C GLY A 133 3.39 -23.09 -10.68
N GLN A 134 3.11 -21.88 -10.19
CA GLN A 134 1.83 -21.20 -10.32
C GLN A 134 1.89 -20.12 -11.42
N ASP A 135 0.72 -19.68 -11.91
CA ASP A 135 0.65 -18.56 -12.84
C ASP A 135 1.14 -17.27 -12.15
N GLY A 136 1.95 -16.50 -12.87
CA GLY A 136 2.44 -15.21 -12.41
C GLY A 136 1.37 -14.13 -12.40
N LEU A 137 1.71 -12.99 -11.80
CA LEU A 137 0.89 -11.78 -11.80
C LEU A 137 1.31 -10.80 -12.90
N SER A 138 0.34 -10.02 -13.37
CA SER A 138 0.56 -8.88 -14.26
C SER A 138 0.41 -7.56 -13.49
N VAL A 139 1.30 -6.61 -13.79
CA VAL A 139 1.26 -5.25 -13.22
C VAL A 139 -0.02 -4.52 -13.63
N CYS A 140 -0.51 -3.66 -12.73
CA CYS A 140 -1.71 -2.87 -12.97
C CYS A 140 -1.43 -1.49 -13.58
N TYR A 141 -0.18 -1.05 -13.61
CA TYR A 141 0.18 0.27 -14.10
C TYR A 141 1.33 0.22 -15.11
N GLU A 142 1.10 0.84 -16.27
CA GLU A 142 2.17 1.25 -17.17
C GLU A 142 2.53 2.71 -16.88
N VAL A 143 3.82 3.01 -16.74
CA VAL A 143 4.31 4.33 -16.32
C VAL A 143 5.21 4.90 -17.41
N ASN A 144 4.86 6.07 -17.93
CA ASN A 144 5.64 6.83 -18.90
C ASN A 144 5.82 8.28 -18.42
N GLY A 145 6.89 8.54 -17.67
CA GLY A 145 7.10 9.82 -17.00
C GLY A 145 6.00 10.08 -15.96
N ASN A 146 5.22 11.13 -16.16
CA ASN A 146 4.08 11.48 -15.29
C ASN A 146 2.76 10.87 -15.77
N ASP A 147 2.76 10.17 -16.90
CA ASP A 147 1.59 9.46 -17.41
C ASP A 147 1.55 8.05 -16.81
N VAL A 148 0.45 7.73 -16.14
CA VAL A 148 0.25 6.42 -15.49
C VAL A 148 -1.06 5.86 -16.02
N VAL A 149 -0.97 4.75 -16.75
CA VAL A 149 -2.10 4.09 -17.38
C VAL A 149 -2.43 2.82 -16.62
N TRP A 150 -3.70 2.66 -16.24
CA TRP A 150 -4.18 1.41 -15.65
C TRP A 150 -4.33 0.33 -16.74
N VAL A 151 -3.64 -0.80 -16.56
CA VAL A 151 -3.76 -1.99 -17.41
C VAL A 151 -4.99 -2.82 -17.00
N THR A 152 -6.06 -2.76 -17.80
CA THR A 152 -7.30 -3.48 -17.50
C THR A 152 -7.08 -5.01 -17.50
N GLY A 153 -7.69 -5.71 -16.54
CA GLY A 153 -7.50 -7.16 -16.41
C GLY A 153 -6.18 -7.58 -15.77
N CYS A 154 -5.41 -6.63 -15.22
CA CYS A 154 -4.26 -6.95 -14.38
C CYS A 154 -4.65 -7.81 -13.17
N THR A 155 -3.71 -8.63 -12.68
CA THR A 155 -3.93 -9.53 -11.53
C THR A 155 -3.12 -9.15 -10.29
N GLY A 156 -2.25 -8.16 -10.43
CA GLY A 156 -1.37 -7.63 -9.39
C GLY A 156 -2.03 -6.64 -8.44
N TYR A 157 -1.16 -5.92 -7.73
CA TYR A 157 -1.53 -4.88 -6.76
C TYR A 157 -1.76 -3.54 -7.45
N ARG A 158 -2.67 -2.77 -6.87
CA ARG A 158 -3.08 -1.45 -7.34
C ARG A 158 -3.51 -0.55 -6.17
N LEU A 159 -3.74 0.72 -6.43
CA LEU A 159 -4.50 1.56 -5.51
C LEU A 159 -5.98 1.18 -5.60
N PRO A 160 -6.75 1.31 -4.49
CA PRO A 160 -8.19 1.27 -4.58
C PRO A 160 -8.70 2.45 -5.43
N THR A 161 -9.84 2.26 -6.09
CA THR A 161 -10.65 3.38 -6.57
C THR A 161 -11.26 4.12 -5.38
N GLU A 162 -11.69 5.36 -5.59
CA GLU A 162 -12.33 6.20 -4.59
C GLU A 162 -13.64 5.57 -4.11
N ALA A 163 -14.37 4.91 -5.02
CA ALA A 163 -15.59 4.18 -4.72
C ALA A 163 -15.30 2.95 -3.85
N GLU A 164 -14.30 2.14 -4.21
CA GLU A 164 -13.86 1.00 -3.40
C GLU A 164 -13.38 1.42 -2.02
N TRP A 165 -12.60 2.50 -1.95
CA TRP A 165 -12.10 3.03 -0.69
C TRP A 165 -13.26 3.49 0.20
N GLU A 166 -14.22 4.25 -0.33
CA GLU A 166 -15.37 4.70 0.47
C GLU A 166 -16.26 3.53 0.91
N TYR A 167 -16.50 2.58 0.01
CA TYR A 167 -17.28 1.38 0.29
C TYR A 167 -16.64 0.59 1.45
N ALA A 168 -15.33 0.39 1.36
CA ALA A 168 -14.53 -0.26 2.40
C ALA A 168 -14.53 0.53 3.71
N ALA A 169 -14.37 1.86 3.66
CA ALA A 169 -14.36 2.72 4.84
C ALA A 169 -15.70 2.64 5.58
N ARG A 170 -16.81 2.69 4.84
CA ARG A 170 -18.18 2.59 5.38
C ARG A 170 -18.48 1.22 5.98
N ALA A 171 -17.95 0.15 5.37
CA ALA A 171 -18.18 -1.23 5.81
C ALA A 171 -19.66 -1.55 6.09
N GLY A 172 -20.54 -1.13 5.17
CA GLY A 172 -22.00 -1.32 5.25
C GLY A 172 -22.77 -0.27 6.05
N THR A 173 -22.10 0.69 6.69
CA THR A 173 -22.77 1.79 7.41
C THR A 173 -23.15 2.96 6.50
N THR A 174 -24.18 3.71 6.89
CA THR A 174 -24.61 4.95 6.23
C THR A 174 -24.29 6.21 7.05
N THR A 175 -23.66 6.04 8.21
CA THR A 175 -23.28 7.11 9.13
C THR A 175 -22.01 7.84 8.64
N PRO A 176 -21.67 9.01 9.20
CA PRO A 176 -20.47 9.75 8.78
C PRO A 176 -19.18 8.94 8.97
N TRP A 177 -19.09 8.14 10.04
CA TRP A 177 -17.99 7.21 10.29
C TRP A 177 -18.53 5.77 10.39
N SER A 178 -17.67 4.77 10.15
CA SER A 178 -18.05 3.35 10.34
C SER A 178 -18.36 2.97 11.78
N PHE A 179 -17.94 3.80 12.73
CA PHE A 179 -18.23 3.64 14.15
C PHE A 179 -19.47 4.41 14.63
N GLY A 180 -20.25 5.00 13.72
CA GLY A 180 -21.54 5.64 14.02
C GLY A 180 -21.56 7.14 13.74
N GLU A 181 -22.44 7.87 14.44
CA GLU A 181 -22.71 9.30 14.25
C GLU A 181 -22.00 10.21 15.27
N ASP A 182 -21.42 9.63 16.31
CA ASP A 182 -20.77 10.37 17.38
C ASP A 182 -19.26 10.48 17.13
N GLY A 183 -18.81 11.64 16.62
CA GLY A 183 -17.39 11.91 16.41
C GLY A 183 -16.57 11.97 17.71
N SER A 184 -17.19 12.06 18.89
CA SER A 184 -16.48 12.13 20.17
C SER A 184 -15.76 10.83 20.54
N VAL A 185 -16.17 9.69 19.95
CA VAL A 185 -15.50 8.39 20.15
C VAL A 185 -14.37 8.10 19.16
N ALA A 186 -14.04 9.05 18.28
CA ALA A 186 -13.06 8.87 17.20
C ALA A 186 -11.70 8.36 17.71
N GLU A 187 -11.24 8.79 18.89
CA GLU A 187 -9.96 8.36 19.46
C GLU A 187 -9.86 6.85 19.73
N GLN A 188 -10.98 6.11 19.73
CA GLN A 188 -10.98 4.65 19.85
C GLN A 188 -10.68 3.95 18.52
N TYR A 189 -10.94 4.61 17.40
CA TYR A 189 -10.87 4.07 16.04
C TYR A 189 -9.77 4.72 15.20
N ALA A 190 -9.31 5.89 15.60
CA ALA A 190 -8.47 6.73 14.76
C ALA A 190 -7.32 7.38 15.53
N TRP A 191 -6.23 7.60 14.80
CA TRP A 191 -5.20 8.54 15.16
C TRP A 191 -5.53 9.89 14.53
N VAL A 192 -6.08 10.79 15.33
CA VAL A 192 -6.47 12.16 14.97
C VAL A 192 -5.76 13.16 15.87
N HIS A 193 -5.91 14.46 15.58
CA HIS A 193 -5.29 15.59 16.27
C HIS A 193 -5.20 15.41 17.80
N ILE A 194 -4.07 14.86 18.28
CA ILE A 194 -3.68 14.89 19.69
C ILE A 194 -2.70 16.07 19.85
N GLN A 195 -3.03 16.95 20.78
CA GLN A 195 -2.37 18.22 21.09
C GLN A 195 -0.84 18.15 20.94
N ALA A 196 -0.33 18.79 19.88
CA ALA A 196 1.08 19.04 19.57
C ALA A 196 2.01 17.80 19.39
N SER A 197 2.34 17.55 18.11
CA SER A 197 3.62 16.98 17.64
C SER A 197 3.97 15.52 17.95
N LEU A 198 3.25 14.57 17.38
CA LEU A 198 3.76 13.20 17.20
C LEU A 198 3.03 12.65 15.97
N GLY A 199 3.70 12.49 14.81
CA GLY A 199 3.11 12.23 13.49
C GLY A 199 2.25 10.95 13.37
N PRO A 200 2.43 10.11 12.34
CA PRO A 200 1.66 8.87 12.27
C PRO A 200 1.96 7.93 13.45
N ARG A 201 1.13 6.91 13.62
CA ARG A 201 1.27 5.89 14.67
C ARG A 201 1.33 4.49 14.04
N PRO A 202 1.89 3.51 14.76
CA PRO A 202 1.89 2.14 14.31
C PRO A 202 0.48 1.70 13.88
N VAL A 203 0.39 1.05 12.73
CA VAL A 203 -0.87 0.63 12.12
C VAL A 203 -1.57 -0.44 12.96
N GLY A 204 -2.90 -0.57 12.84
CA GLY A 204 -3.65 -1.65 13.45
C GLY A 204 -3.73 -1.59 14.99
N ARG A 205 -3.50 -0.41 15.59
CA ARG A 205 -3.49 -0.22 17.05
C ARG A 205 -4.77 0.39 17.62
N LYS A 206 -5.71 0.77 16.76
CA LYS A 206 -7.07 1.22 17.12
C LYS A 206 -8.10 0.16 16.76
N LYS A 207 -9.37 0.38 17.09
CA LYS A 207 -10.44 -0.55 16.69
C LYS A 207 -10.63 -0.52 15.16
N PRO A 208 -10.81 -1.68 14.51
CA PRO A 208 -11.13 -1.73 13.09
C PRO A 208 -12.58 -1.32 12.84
N ASN A 209 -12.91 -1.09 11.57
CA ASN A 209 -14.30 -0.98 11.12
C ASN A 209 -15.00 -2.37 11.09
N PRO A 210 -16.31 -2.45 10.82
CA PRO A 210 -17.06 -3.72 10.78
C PRO A 210 -16.53 -4.80 9.83
N TRP A 211 -15.67 -4.48 8.87
CA TRP A 211 -15.03 -5.45 7.95
C TRP A 211 -13.60 -5.81 8.34
N GLY A 212 -13.13 -5.36 9.51
CA GLY A 212 -11.78 -5.68 9.97
C GLY A 212 -10.68 -4.81 9.36
N LEU A 213 -11.03 -3.70 8.72
CA LEU A 213 -10.05 -2.74 8.20
C LEU A 213 -9.69 -1.73 9.28
N TYR A 214 -8.40 -1.48 9.46
CA TYR A 214 -7.87 -0.53 10.43
C TYR A 214 -7.52 0.79 9.76
N ASP A 215 -7.50 1.84 10.59
CA ASP A 215 -6.98 3.17 10.25
C ASP A 215 -7.69 3.87 9.07
N MET A 216 -8.84 3.35 8.60
CA MET A 216 -9.67 3.96 7.54
C MET A 216 -10.16 5.39 7.87
N HIS A 217 -10.05 5.81 9.14
CA HIS A 217 -10.53 7.09 9.63
C HIS A 217 -9.41 7.90 10.31
N GLY A 218 -8.18 7.94 9.79
CA GLY A 218 -7.13 8.80 10.32
C GLY A 218 -5.74 8.24 10.06
N ASN A 219 -4.79 8.55 10.95
CA ASN A 219 -3.38 8.17 10.81
C ASN A 219 -2.72 8.85 9.61
N VAL A 220 -2.82 8.31 8.39
CA VAL A 220 -2.38 8.98 7.15
C VAL A 220 -3.51 9.04 6.14
N MET A 221 -3.50 10.08 5.31
CA MET A 221 -4.38 10.10 4.14
C MET A 221 -3.89 9.07 3.13
N GLU A 222 -4.81 8.51 2.37
CA GLU A 222 -4.49 7.41 1.47
C GLU A 222 -4.77 7.77 0.02
N TRP A 223 -3.74 7.62 -0.82
CA TRP A 223 -3.91 7.73 -2.27
C TRP A 223 -4.94 6.72 -2.79
N VAL A 224 -5.85 7.21 -3.63
CA VAL A 224 -6.72 6.38 -4.47
C VAL A 224 -6.40 6.64 -5.94
N TRP A 225 -6.95 5.83 -6.83
CA TRP A 225 -6.68 5.93 -8.26
C TRP A 225 -7.09 7.27 -8.88
N GLU A 226 -8.23 7.81 -8.45
CA GLU A 226 -8.98 8.86 -9.14
C GLU A 226 -8.17 10.14 -9.33
N GLU A 227 -8.20 10.64 -10.57
CA GLU A 227 -7.73 11.97 -10.89
C GLU A 227 -8.70 13.03 -10.37
N SER A 228 -8.16 14.11 -9.82
CA SER A 228 -8.99 15.29 -9.58
C SER A 228 -9.12 16.08 -10.88
N THR A 229 -10.37 16.35 -11.30
CA THR A 229 -10.81 16.88 -12.61
C THR A 229 -10.33 18.29 -12.98
N ASN A 230 -9.29 18.82 -12.33
CA ASN A 230 -8.71 20.10 -12.70
C ASN A 230 -7.64 19.91 -13.78
N ARG A 231 -7.91 20.46 -14.98
CA ARG A 231 -6.96 20.68 -16.09
C ARG A 231 -5.83 21.66 -15.73
N ARG A 232 -5.17 21.47 -14.58
CA ARG A 232 -3.91 22.17 -14.26
C ARG A 232 -2.77 21.51 -15.04
N ALA A 233 -1.69 22.24 -15.26
CA ALA A 233 -0.48 21.73 -15.93
C ALA A 233 0.17 20.55 -15.18
N GLU A 234 -0.14 20.38 -13.89
CA GLU A 234 0.41 19.33 -13.04
C GLU A 234 -0.70 18.42 -12.49
N PRO A 235 -0.50 17.08 -12.51
CA PRO A 235 -1.52 16.13 -12.11
C PRO A 235 -1.81 16.20 -10.61
N THR A 236 -3.10 16.19 -10.27
CA THR A 236 -3.60 16.02 -8.89
C THR A 236 -4.37 14.71 -8.77
N ARG A 237 -4.29 14.09 -7.61
CA ARG A 237 -4.95 12.82 -7.29
C ARG A 237 -5.75 12.96 -5.99
N VAL A 238 -6.78 12.14 -5.86
CA VAL A 238 -7.61 12.12 -4.66
C VAL A 238 -6.88 11.38 -3.53
N VAL A 239 -7.00 11.91 -2.32
CA VAL A 239 -6.62 11.23 -1.08
C VAL A 239 -7.82 11.14 -0.14
N ARG A 240 -7.88 10.10 0.70
CA ARG A 240 -9.04 9.77 1.54
C ARG A 240 -8.65 9.55 3.00
N GLY A 241 -9.65 9.51 3.89
CA GLY A 241 -9.50 9.04 5.29
C GLY A 241 -9.06 10.08 6.32
N GLY A 242 -8.38 11.16 5.89
CA GLY A 242 -7.78 12.14 6.79
C GLY A 242 -6.55 11.56 7.52
N CYS A 243 -5.93 12.32 8.41
CA CYS A 243 -4.65 11.94 9.02
C CYS A 243 -4.50 12.42 10.47
N PHE A 244 -3.33 12.15 11.07
CA PHE A 244 -2.98 12.41 12.47
C PHE A 244 -3.14 13.86 12.95
N TYR A 245 -3.22 14.85 12.05
CA TYR A 245 -3.48 16.25 12.43
C TYR A 245 -4.91 16.71 12.20
N ASN A 246 -5.77 15.87 11.60
CA ASN A 246 -7.16 16.20 11.34
C ASN A 246 -8.01 16.04 12.60
N LEU A 247 -9.12 16.78 12.68
CA LEU A 247 -10.13 16.59 13.73
C LEU A 247 -11.04 15.41 13.37
N ALA A 248 -11.80 14.92 14.34
CA ALA A 248 -12.78 13.84 14.12
C ALA A 248 -13.73 14.13 12.95
N ARG A 249 -14.21 15.38 12.82
CA ARG A 249 -15.10 15.81 11.72
C ARG A 249 -14.47 15.74 10.32
N ASP A 250 -13.16 15.61 10.22
CA ASP A 250 -12.44 15.64 8.94
C ASP A 250 -12.06 14.23 8.46
N ILE A 251 -12.21 13.19 9.30
CA ILE A 251 -11.89 11.77 9.00
C ILE A 251 -13.13 10.90 8.66
N ARG A 252 -14.19 11.53 8.14
CA ARG A 252 -15.45 10.85 7.79
C ARG A 252 -15.23 9.91 6.59
N SER A 253 -16.07 8.90 6.43
CA SER A 253 -15.98 7.94 5.31
C SER A 253 -16.01 8.66 3.95
N ALA A 254 -16.81 9.72 3.84
CA ALA A 254 -16.92 10.53 2.62
C ALA A 254 -15.87 11.66 2.52
N SER A 255 -15.03 11.89 3.53
CA SER A 255 -13.99 12.94 3.47
C SER A 255 -12.92 12.62 2.42
N TRP A 256 -12.65 13.58 1.54
CA TRP A 256 -11.59 13.51 0.54
C TRP A 256 -10.83 14.84 0.47
N ASP A 257 -9.59 14.79 0.00
CA ASP A 257 -8.78 15.96 -0.36
C ASP A 257 -8.05 15.70 -1.69
N ARG A 258 -7.30 16.69 -2.18
CA ARG A 258 -6.60 16.65 -3.46
C ARG A 258 -5.18 17.12 -3.29
N HIS A 259 -4.24 16.22 -3.52
CA HIS A 259 -2.82 16.53 -3.44
C HIS A 259 -2.16 16.42 -4.82
N TRP A 260 -1.02 17.11 -4.98
CA TRP A 260 -0.22 17.01 -6.19
C TRP A 260 0.40 15.62 -6.29
N ALA A 261 0.21 14.94 -7.42
CA ALA A 261 0.63 13.55 -7.57
C ALA A 261 2.15 13.33 -7.42
N HIS A 262 2.95 14.35 -7.73
CA HIS A 262 4.41 14.30 -7.62
C HIS A 262 4.92 14.59 -6.20
N TRP A 263 4.09 15.15 -5.32
CA TRP A 263 4.46 15.52 -3.97
C TRP A 263 3.87 14.53 -2.97
N GLY A 264 4.72 13.93 -2.12
CA GLY A 264 4.26 13.15 -0.98
C GLY A 264 4.21 14.02 0.26
N SER A 265 3.04 14.51 0.65
CA SER A 265 2.89 15.24 1.92
C SER A 265 3.32 14.35 3.09
N PRO A 266 3.84 14.91 4.19
CA PRO A 266 4.06 14.18 5.44
C PRO A 266 2.88 13.33 5.92
N SER A 267 1.66 13.68 5.52
CA SER A 267 0.42 12.98 5.83
C SER A 267 -0.02 11.96 4.77
N ASP A 268 0.67 11.84 3.64
CA ASP A 268 0.25 10.99 2.53
C ASP A 268 0.91 9.62 2.61
N GLY A 269 0.10 8.60 2.76
CA GLY A 269 0.42 7.19 2.58
C GLY A 269 -0.51 6.55 1.56
N PHE A 270 -0.64 5.23 1.64
CA PHE A 270 -1.52 4.47 0.76
C PHE A 270 -1.75 3.07 1.32
N ARG A 271 -2.78 2.40 0.81
CA ARG A 271 -3.00 0.97 1.01
C ARG A 271 -3.21 0.28 -0.33
N CYS A 272 -2.83 -0.98 -0.45
CA CYS A 272 -2.97 -1.71 -1.72
C CYS A 272 -4.35 -2.36 -1.81
N ALA A 273 -4.88 -2.43 -3.02
CA ALA A 273 -5.99 -3.27 -3.41
C ALA A 273 -5.53 -4.32 -4.43
N ARG A 274 -6.31 -5.39 -4.57
CA ARG A 274 -6.10 -6.45 -5.57
C ARG A 274 -7.45 -7.03 -5.98
N GLY A 275 -7.57 -7.50 -7.22
CA GLY A 275 -8.89 -7.82 -7.79
C GLY A 275 -9.56 -6.58 -8.36
N ALA A 276 -10.87 -6.61 -8.60
CA ALA A 276 -11.42 -5.93 -9.78
C ALA A 276 -11.45 -4.38 -9.75
N GLY A 277 -10.95 -3.76 -10.82
CA GLY A 277 -11.32 -2.42 -11.34
C GLY A 277 -10.66 -2.20 -12.71
N PRO A 278 -11.19 -1.38 -13.67
CA PRO A 278 -12.47 -0.63 -13.75
C PRO A 278 -13.52 -1.31 -14.69
N PHE A 279 -14.83 -1.00 -14.72
CA PHE A 279 -15.55 0.30 -14.89
C PHE A 279 -16.61 0.63 -13.83
N TYR A 280 -17.04 1.90 -13.83
CA TYR A 280 -18.16 2.51 -13.08
C TYR A 280 -19.54 2.08 -13.60
#